data_AF-A0A9N8E085-F1
#
_entry.id   AF-A0A9N8E085-F1
#
_cell.length_a   1.000
_cell.length_b   1.000
_cell.length_c   1.000
_cell.angle_alpha   90.00
_cell.angle_beta   90.00
_cell.angle_gamma   90.00
#
_symmetry.space_group_name_H-M   'P 1'
#
loop_
_entity.id
_entity.type
_entity.pdbx_description
1 polymer ?
#
loop_
_entity_poly.entity_id
_entity_poly.type
_entity_poly.pdbx_seq_one_letter_code
_entity_poly.pdbx_strand_id
1 'polypeptide(L)'
;MALFAGNLRRCVRGSALGRVSPRSFSSTEKQWKVYLSGEIHSDWREVIAKGVAEKDLPVSLSSPNTSHEDSDDCGAIILGMQEERPNWDKIGANMNAVRTKTLLQDADIVVVRFGDKYRQWNAAFDAGFASALGKPIITLHPPA
;
A
#
# COMPACT_ATOMS: atom_id res chain seq x y z
N MET A 1 -11.05 -40.63 -66.18
CA MET A 1 -9.66 -41.12 -66.05
C MET A 1 -8.94 -40.12 -65.17
N ALA A 2 -8.52 -40.34 -63.92
CA ALA A 2 -8.22 -41.51 -63.08
C ALA A 2 -8.67 -41.15 -61.62
N LEU A 3 -9.33 -42.02 -60.83
CA LEU A 3 -8.78 -42.94 -59.79
C LEU A 3 -7.88 -42.23 -58.74
N PHE A 4 -7.85 -42.47 -57.42
CA PHE A 4 -8.62 -43.18 -56.39
C PHE A 4 -7.82 -42.98 -55.07
N ALA A 5 -8.50 -42.93 -53.91
CA ALA A 5 -8.06 -43.32 -52.54
C ALA A 5 -6.83 -42.71 -51.81
N GLY A 6 -6.99 -42.50 -50.48
CA GLY A 6 -5.90 -42.73 -49.52
C GLY A 6 -5.87 -41.90 -48.23
N ASN A 7 -6.39 -42.47 -47.14
CA ASN A 7 -6.33 -42.03 -45.73
C ASN A 7 -4.93 -41.63 -45.21
N LEU A 8 -4.85 -40.65 -44.30
CA LEU A 8 -4.15 -40.83 -43.00
C LEU A 8 -4.64 -39.83 -41.93
N ARG A 9 -4.96 -40.38 -40.75
CA ARG A 9 -5.34 -39.67 -39.54
C ARG A 9 -4.17 -38.87 -38.97
N ARG A 10 -4.42 -37.66 -38.45
CA ARG A 10 -3.69 -37.18 -37.26
C ARG A 10 -4.55 -36.27 -36.39
N CYS A 11 -4.85 -36.80 -35.21
CA CYS A 11 -5.35 -36.11 -34.04
C CYS A 11 -4.25 -35.21 -33.49
N VAL A 12 -4.49 -33.90 -33.36
CA VAL A 12 -3.90 -33.09 -32.29
C VAL A 12 -4.98 -32.11 -31.80
N ARG A 13 -5.49 -32.40 -30.61
CA ARG A 13 -6.21 -31.45 -29.75
C ARG A 13 -5.17 -30.44 -29.23
N GLY A 14 -5.45 -29.15 -29.35
CA GLY A 14 -4.79 -28.07 -28.60
C GLY A 14 -5.87 -27.04 -28.28
N SER A 15 -6.69 -27.31 -27.27
CA SER A 15 -6.57 -26.80 -25.89
C SER A 15 -6.65 -25.28 -25.83
N ALA A 16 -7.78 -24.84 -25.30
CA ALA A 16 -8.15 -23.47 -25.00
C ALA A 16 -7.00 -22.62 -24.42
N LEU A 17 -6.75 -21.47 -25.05
CA LEU A 17 -6.24 -20.31 -24.33
C LEU A 17 -7.37 -19.82 -23.43
N GLY A 18 -7.45 -20.44 -22.25
CA GLY A 18 -8.32 -20.00 -21.17
C GLY A 18 -7.95 -18.56 -20.83
N ARG A 19 -8.87 -17.64 -21.10
CA ARG A 19 -8.91 -16.34 -20.45
C ARG A 19 -8.94 -16.63 -18.95
N VAL A 20 -7.84 -16.39 -18.25
CA VAL A 20 -7.76 -16.55 -16.80
C VAL A 20 -8.87 -15.69 -16.22
N SER A 21 -9.90 -16.32 -15.64
CA SER A 21 -10.96 -15.56 -14.99
C SER A 21 -10.31 -14.74 -13.87
N PRO A 22 -10.75 -13.51 -13.59
CA PRO A 22 -10.39 -12.86 -12.34
C PRO A 22 -10.75 -13.86 -11.23
N ARG A 23 -9.80 -14.20 -10.37
CA ARG A 23 -10.07 -15.07 -9.23
C ARG A 23 -11.22 -14.40 -8.46
N SER A 24 -12.38 -15.04 -8.42
CA SER A 24 -13.50 -14.53 -7.63
C SER A 24 -13.10 -14.66 -6.16
N PHE A 25 -12.78 -13.53 -5.53
CA PHE A 25 -12.55 -13.48 -4.09
C PHE A 25 -13.88 -13.81 -3.39
N SER A 26 -13.90 -14.88 -2.61
CA SER A 26 -15.10 -15.38 -1.92
C SER A 26 -15.45 -14.48 -0.74
N SER A 27 -16.71 -14.28 -0.41
CA SER A 27 -17.20 -13.33 0.62
C SER A 27 -16.89 -13.72 2.08
N THR A 28 -15.88 -14.54 2.33
CA THR A 28 -15.27 -14.84 3.64
C THR A 28 -13.77 -14.51 3.66
N GLU A 29 -13.31 -13.69 2.71
CA GLU A 29 -11.92 -13.26 2.59
C GLU A 29 -11.53 -12.27 3.69
N LYS A 30 -10.40 -12.56 4.35
CA LYS A 30 -9.79 -11.67 5.33
C LYS A 30 -9.60 -10.28 4.72
N GLN A 31 -10.10 -9.24 5.39
CA GLN A 31 -9.75 -7.86 5.05
C GLN A 31 -8.30 -7.59 5.46
N TRP A 32 -7.41 -7.36 4.49
CA TRP A 32 -6.00 -7.11 4.73
C TRP A 32 -5.76 -5.64 5.08
N LYS A 33 -5.08 -5.38 6.20
CA LYS A 33 -4.65 -4.03 6.57
C LYS A 33 -3.32 -3.70 5.89
N VAL A 34 -3.32 -2.69 5.02
CA VAL A 34 -2.12 -2.26 4.30
C VAL A 34 -1.75 -0.84 4.73
N TYR A 35 -0.50 -0.66 5.15
CA TYR A 35 0.04 0.64 5.54
C TYR A 35 0.91 1.24 4.44
N LEU A 36 0.60 2.46 3.99
CA LEU A 36 1.28 3.18 2.90
C LEU A 36 2.26 4.23 3.46
N SER A 37 3.50 3.82 3.72
CA SER A 37 4.59 4.67 4.22
C SER A 37 5.39 5.33 3.09
N GLY A 38 6.02 6.46 3.43
CA GLY A 38 7.04 7.11 2.62
C GLY A 38 6.56 8.40 1.95
N GLU A 39 7.11 8.66 0.77
CA GLU A 39 6.98 9.89 -0.03
C GLU A 39 5.57 10.52 0.01
N ILE A 40 5.48 11.85 0.20
CA ILE A 40 4.19 12.58 0.43
C ILE A 40 3.88 13.65 -0.62
N HIS A 41 4.74 13.85 -1.61
CA HIS A 41 4.64 14.91 -2.63
C HIS A 41 4.14 14.38 -4.00
N SER A 42 3.71 13.12 -4.10
CA SER A 42 3.08 12.55 -5.29
C SER A 42 1.75 11.85 -4.97
N ASP A 43 0.97 11.61 -6.01
CA ASP A 43 -0.39 11.05 -5.98
C ASP A 43 -0.44 9.51 -5.90
N TRP A 44 0.66 8.88 -5.51
CA TRP A 44 0.81 7.43 -5.60
C TRP A 44 -0.13 6.65 -4.67
N ARG A 45 -0.50 7.25 -3.53
CA ARG A 45 -1.44 6.62 -2.58
C ARG A 45 -2.83 6.59 -3.18
N GLU A 46 -3.21 7.64 -3.88
CA GLU A 46 -4.46 7.77 -4.61
C GLU A 46 -4.51 6.78 -5.77
N VAL A 47 -3.41 6.59 -6.49
CA VAL A 47 -3.30 5.57 -7.55
C VAL A 47 -3.50 4.16 -6.97
N ILE A 48 -2.90 3.83 -5.83
CA ILE A 48 -3.11 2.54 -5.15
C ILE A 48 -4.57 2.40 -4.70
N ALA A 49 -5.13 3.44 -4.07
CA ALA A 49 -6.52 3.41 -3.60
C ALA A 49 -7.51 3.17 -4.75
N LYS A 50 -7.31 3.83 -5.90
CA LYS A 50 -8.10 3.60 -7.11
C LYS A 50 -7.95 2.17 -7.61
N GLY A 51 -6.72 1.68 -7.73
CA GLY A 51 -6.45 0.32 -8.20
C GLY A 51 -7.03 -0.78 -7.30
N VAL A 52 -7.07 -0.54 -5.98
CA VAL A 52 -7.71 -1.43 -5.00
C VAL A 52 -9.23 -1.45 -5.20
N ALA A 53 -9.84 -0.27 -5.37
CA ALA A 53 -11.29 -0.15 -5.60
C ALA A 53 -11.73 -0.74 -6.95
N GLU A 54 -10.99 -0.47 -8.02
CA GLU A 54 -11.28 -0.99 -9.37
C GLU A 54 -11.23 -2.52 -9.45
N LYS A 55 -10.38 -3.13 -8.62
CA LYS A 55 -10.18 -4.59 -8.57
C LYS A 55 -10.98 -5.28 -7.47
N ASP A 56 -11.78 -4.53 -6.71
CA ASP A 56 -12.58 -5.01 -5.58
C ASP A 56 -11.76 -5.89 -4.61
N LEU A 57 -10.55 -5.41 -4.25
CA LEU A 57 -9.66 -6.16 -3.36
C LEU A 57 -10.12 -6.01 -1.90
N PRO A 58 -10.08 -7.08 -1.08
CA PRO A 58 -10.42 -7.03 0.34
C PRO A 58 -9.27 -6.39 1.16
N VAL A 59 -8.98 -5.12 0.91
CA VAL A 59 -7.88 -4.36 1.51
C VAL A 59 -8.40 -3.10 2.21
N SER A 60 -7.92 -2.83 3.42
CA SER A 60 -8.11 -1.56 4.13
C SER A 60 -6.78 -0.78 4.11
N LEU A 61 -6.79 0.42 3.53
CA LEU A 61 -5.61 1.27 3.37
C LEU A 61 -5.49 2.25 4.54
N SER A 62 -4.28 2.42 5.04
CA SER A 62 -3.93 3.40 6.06
C SER A 62 -2.62 4.10 5.68
N SER A 63 -2.45 5.36 6.09
CA SER A 63 -1.27 6.16 5.77
C SER A 63 -0.92 7.14 6.90
N PRO A 64 0.31 7.69 6.92
CA PRO A 64 0.64 8.82 7.78
C PRO A 64 -0.31 9.99 7.54
N ASN A 65 -0.56 10.79 8.59
CA ASN A 65 -1.21 12.08 8.41
C ASN A 65 -0.21 13.04 7.74
N THR A 66 -0.60 13.61 6.60
CA THR A 66 0.22 14.55 5.81
C THR A 66 -0.30 15.98 5.89
N SER A 67 -1.41 16.21 6.60
CA SER A 67 -2.00 17.52 6.80
C SER A 67 -1.22 18.29 7.87
N HIS A 68 -0.59 19.40 7.45
CA HIS A 68 0.21 20.27 8.32
C HIS A 68 -0.68 20.95 9.38
N GLU A 69 -1.89 21.35 8.98
CA GLU A 69 -2.91 21.95 9.85
C GLU A 69 -3.38 20.97 10.94
N ASP A 70 -3.62 19.70 10.58
CA ASP A 70 -4.04 18.69 11.57
C ASP A 70 -2.90 18.28 12.51
N SER A 71 -1.64 18.33 12.05
CA SER A 71 -0.48 17.93 12.84
C SER A 71 -0.09 18.97 13.89
N ASP A 72 -0.14 20.25 13.52
CA ASP A 72 0.26 21.35 14.41
C ASP A 72 -0.80 21.62 15.49
N ASP A 73 -2.09 21.51 15.13
CA ASP A 73 -3.21 21.73 16.04
C ASP A 73 -3.59 20.50 16.88
N CYS A 74 -3.06 19.31 16.56
CA CYS A 74 -3.34 18.09 17.34
C CYS A 74 -2.92 18.25 18.82
N GLY A 75 -1.78 18.90 19.07
CA GLY A 75 -1.34 19.22 20.44
C GLY A 75 -2.26 20.21 21.14
N ALA A 76 -2.73 21.23 20.41
CA ALA A 76 -3.67 22.25 20.86
C ALA A 76 -5.01 21.67 21.34
N ILE A 77 -5.57 20.79 20.51
CA ILE A 77 -6.92 20.24 20.67
C ILE A 77 -6.94 19.26 21.84
N ILE A 78 -5.90 18.45 22.00
CA ILE A 78 -5.85 17.39 23.02
C ILE A 78 -5.43 17.90 24.40
N LEU A 79 -4.52 18.88 24.47
CA LEU A 79 -4.03 19.42 25.74
C LEU A 79 -4.81 20.66 26.22
N GLY A 80 -5.76 21.15 25.41
CA GLY A 80 -6.44 22.42 25.62
C GLY A 80 -5.59 23.60 25.15
N MET A 81 -6.21 24.57 24.47
CA MET A 81 -5.54 25.75 23.95
C MET A 81 -4.85 26.52 25.10
N GLN A 82 -3.52 26.41 25.18
CA GLN A 82 -2.70 27.26 26.03
C GLN A 82 -2.38 28.57 25.30
N GLU A 83 -2.35 29.69 26.05
CA GLU A 83 -2.03 31.03 25.50
C GLU A 83 -0.60 31.09 24.93
N GLU A 84 0.31 30.28 25.48
CA GLU A 84 1.67 30.11 24.98
C GLU A 84 1.81 28.80 24.19
N ARG A 85 2.56 28.83 23.07
CA ARG A 85 2.81 27.68 22.19
C ARG A 85 4.19 27.02 22.34
N PRO A 86 4.82 26.88 23.53
CA PRO A 86 6.11 26.22 23.61
C PRO A 86 5.93 24.72 23.38
N ASN A 87 6.69 24.17 22.42
CA ASN A 87 6.82 22.73 22.16
C ASN A 87 5.62 22.02 21.49
N TRP A 88 4.68 22.75 20.88
CA TRP A 88 3.56 22.12 20.18
C TRP A 88 4.00 21.23 19.02
N ASP A 89 4.97 21.67 18.22
CA ASP A 89 5.56 20.88 17.13
C ASP A 89 6.13 19.55 17.64
N LYS A 90 6.78 19.57 18.81
CA LYS A 90 7.35 18.37 19.44
C LYS A 90 6.26 17.43 19.94
N ILE A 91 5.16 17.97 20.47
CA ILE A 91 4.01 17.19 20.93
C ILE A 91 3.28 16.56 19.73
N GLY A 92 3.03 17.32 18.68
CA GLY A 92 2.45 16.84 17.42
C GLY A 92 3.31 15.77 16.76
N ALA A 93 4.63 15.99 16.68
CA ALA A 93 5.58 14.99 16.17
C ALA A 93 5.55 13.69 16.99
N ASN A 94 5.52 13.78 18.32
CA ASN A 94 5.45 12.61 19.21
C ASN A 94 4.14 11.84 19.02
N MET A 95 3.00 12.54 18.92
CA MET A 95 1.72 11.91 18.64
C MET A 95 1.70 11.21 17.28
N ASN A 96 2.21 11.86 16.24
CA ASN A 96 2.32 11.26 14.92
C ASN A 96 3.22 10.02 14.93
N ALA A 97 4.30 10.04 15.73
CA ALA A 97 5.15 8.88 15.93
C ALA A 97 4.42 7.71 16.63
N VAL A 98 3.62 7.99 17.67
CA VAL A 98 2.79 6.97 18.33
C VAL A 98 1.78 6.38 17.35
N ARG A 99 1.02 7.24 16.65
CA ARG A 99 0.03 6.83 15.65
C ARG A 99 0.65 5.97 14.54
N THR A 100 1.78 6.41 13.99
CA THR A 100 2.49 5.69 12.93
C THR A 100 2.95 4.31 13.40
N LYS A 101 3.53 4.22 14.60
CA LYS A 101 3.95 2.94 15.20
C LYS A 101 2.78 1.99 15.40
N THR A 102 1.65 2.48 15.94
CA THR A 102 0.45 1.66 16.13
C THR A 102 -0.08 1.14 14.79
N LEU A 103 -0.17 1.99 13.76
CA LEU A 103 -0.63 1.59 12.44
C LEU A 103 0.32 0.57 11.78
N LEU A 104 1.64 0.73 11.92
CA LEU A 104 2.63 -0.23 11.45
C LEU A 104 2.52 -1.60 12.16
N GLN A 105 2.23 -1.59 13.47
CA GLN A 105 2.02 -2.82 14.24
C GLN A 105 0.74 -3.55 13.82
N ASP A 106 -0.33 -2.80 13.58
CA ASP A 106 -1.64 -3.33 13.17
C ASP A 106 -1.70 -3.77 11.70
N ALA A 107 -0.78 -3.29 10.86
CA ALA A 107 -0.73 -3.63 9.45
C ALA A 107 -0.42 -5.12 9.24
N ASP A 108 -1.10 -5.73 8.27
CA ASP A 108 -0.74 -7.05 7.75
C ASP A 108 0.40 -6.93 6.73
N ILE A 109 0.40 -5.85 5.92
CA ILE A 109 1.39 -5.59 4.87
C ILE A 109 1.79 -4.12 4.92
N VAL A 110 3.08 -3.83 4.71
CA VAL A 110 3.60 -2.47 4.65
C VAL A 110 4.13 -2.18 3.25
N VAL A 111 3.63 -1.10 2.63
CA VAL A 111 4.14 -0.59 1.36
C VAL A 111 4.93 0.68 1.65
N VAL A 112 6.19 0.72 1.24
CA VAL A 112 7.09 1.85 1.47
C VAL A 112 7.52 2.43 0.14
N ARG A 113 7.14 3.68 -0.15
CA ARG A 113 7.62 4.39 -1.34
C ARG A 113 8.79 5.29 -1.00
N PHE A 114 9.90 5.06 -1.68
CA PHE A 114 11.05 5.95 -1.70
C PHE A 114 10.88 6.94 -2.85
N GLY A 115 10.91 8.24 -2.55
CA GLY A 115 10.90 9.29 -3.56
C GLY A 115 12.30 9.66 -4.06
N ASP A 116 12.36 10.38 -5.17
CA ASP A 116 13.62 10.91 -5.75
C ASP A 116 14.23 12.07 -4.96
N LYS A 117 13.39 12.76 -4.18
CA LYS A 117 13.73 13.99 -3.49
C LYS A 117 13.90 13.73 -2.00
N TYR A 118 14.79 14.50 -1.37
CA TYR A 118 15.09 14.42 0.07
C TYR A 118 15.70 13.08 0.52
N ARG A 119 16.15 13.02 1.78
CA ARG A 119 16.86 11.86 2.32
C ARG A 119 15.97 10.67 2.69
N GLN A 120 14.64 10.82 2.65
CA GLN A 120 13.64 9.76 2.88
C GLN A 120 13.86 8.95 4.18
N TRP A 121 14.38 9.59 5.23
CA TRP A 121 14.71 8.92 6.51
C TRP A 121 13.50 8.29 7.19
N ASN A 122 12.32 8.91 7.09
CA ASN A 122 11.10 8.36 7.66
C ASN A 122 10.68 7.07 6.93
N ALA A 123 10.76 7.04 5.60
CA ALA A 123 10.46 5.85 4.81
C ALA A 123 11.42 4.69 5.15
N ALA A 124 12.72 4.99 5.26
CA ALA A 124 13.73 4.01 5.64
C ALA A 124 13.52 3.48 7.07
N PHE A 125 13.16 4.37 8.01
CA PHE A 125 12.87 4.00 9.39
C PHE A 125 11.65 3.08 9.47
N ASP A 126 10.56 3.44 8.80
CA ASP A 126 9.32 2.64 8.77
C ASP A 126 9.56 1.26 8.13
N ALA A 127 10.34 1.19 7.05
CA ALA A 127 10.76 -0.08 6.44
C ALA A 127 11.56 -0.95 7.43
N GLY A 128 12.53 -0.35 8.13
CA GLY A 128 13.31 -1.04 9.15
C GLY A 128 12.45 -1.53 10.32
N PHE A 129 11.51 -0.70 10.79
CA PHE A 129 10.60 -1.05 11.86
C PHE A 129 9.65 -2.18 11.46
N ALA A 130 9.06 -2.12 10.27
CA ALA A 130 8.24 -3.20 9.71
C ALA A 130 9.03 -4.51 9.58
N SER A 131 10.31 -4.42 9.17
CA SER A 131 11.19 -5.58 9.03
C SER A 131 11.48 -6.21 10.38
N ALA A 132 11.71 -5.40 11.42
CA ALA A 132 11.92 -5.87 12.79
C ALA A 132 10.67 -6.56 13.37
N LEU A 133 9.48 -6.12 12.97
CA LEU A 133 8.21 -6.75 13.33
C LEU A 133 7.89 -8.01 12.50
N GLY A 134 8.75 -8.40 11.55
CA GLY A 134 8.52 -9.54 10.66
C GLY A 134 7.35 -9.34 9.69
N LYS A 135 6.99 -8.08 9.41
CA LYS A 135 5.90 -7.75 8.48
C LYS A 135 6.39 -7.91 7.04
N PRO A 136 5.56 -8.43 6.11
CA PRO A 136 5.87 -8.39 4.69
C PRO A 136 5.92 -6.93 4.20
N ILE A 137 6.99 -6.59 3.48
CA ILE A 137 7.26 -5.24 2.97
C ILE A 137 7.29 -5.25 1.44
N ILE A 138 6.65 -4.27 0.83
CA ILE A 138 6.76 -3.96 -0.59
C ILE A 138 7.43 -2.59 -0.71
N THR A 139 8.58 -2.51 -1.38
CA THR A 139 9.23 -1.22 -1.64
C THR A 139 8.92 -0.73 -3.04
N LEU A 140 8.59 0.54 -3.16
CA LEU A 140 8.38 1.24 -4.42
C LEU A 140 9.51 2.24 -4.60
N HIS A 141 10.16 2.15 -5.76
CA HIS A 141 11.26 3.03 -6.14
C HIS A 141 10.90 3.77 -7.43
N PRO A 142 11.47 4.97 -7.64
CA PRO A 142 11.39 5.66 -8.91
C PRO A 142 12.07 4.82 -10.01
N PRO A 143 11.75 5.08 -11.29
CA PRO A 143 12.47 4.50 -12.42
C PRO A 143 13.97 4.75 -12.32
N ALA A 144 14.78 3.76 -12.69
CA ALA A 144 16.24 3.84 -12.73
C ALA A 144 16.75 4.73 -13.86
#